data_AF-A0A7C4XBR2-F1
#
_entry.id   AF-A0A7C4XBR2-F1
#
_cell.length_a   1.000
_cell.length_b   1.000
_cell.length_c   1.000
_cell.angle_alpha   90.00
_cell.angle_beta   90.00
_cell.angle_gamma   90.00
#
_symmetry.space_group_name_H-M   'P 1'
#
loop_
_entity.id
_entity.type
_entity.pdbx_description
1 polymer ?
#
loop_
_entity_poly.entity_id
_entity_poly.type
_entity_poly.pdbx_seq_one_letter_code
_entity_poly.pdbx_strand_id
1 'polypeptide(L)'
;MGEDRSSTIYDEQRLVAEKIRSLFRTRNYYLREQGAVEFEVEDDKGNKGAFLKLLKEIKPLGYLAALRRSGDYLTLIAFKRPIMKPRGLRLNLILLLATLGTVTVDGFFKASGYPGNLLLMIGLYTLGIMGIIGVHEM
;
A
#
# COMPACT_ATOMS: atom_id res chain seq x y z
N MET A 1 0.49 27.39 -12.76
CA MET A 1 -0.38 26.91 -11.66
C MET A 1 0.23 25.69 -10.96
N GLY A 2 1.51 25.79 -10.55
CA GLY A 2 2.29 24.70 -9.96
C GLY A 2 3.09 25.11 -8.71
N GLU A 3 3.27 26.42 -8.45
CA GLU A 3 3.96 26.92 -7.26
C GLU A 3 3.18 26.68 -5.96
N ASP A 4 1.85 26.78 -5.99
CA ASP A 4 0.98 26.71 -4.81
C ASP A 4 0.96 25.33 -4.12
N ARG A 5 1.15 24.25 -4.89
CA ARG A 5 1.23 22.89 -4.33
C ARG A 5 2.59 22.59 -3.72
N SER A 6 3.65 23.21 -4.24
CA SER A 6 5.00 22.98 -3.77
C SER A 6 5.24 23.71 -2.44
N SER A 7 4.82 24.99 -2.34
CA SER A 7 4.88 25.77 -1.09
C SER A 7 4.13 25.08 0.06
N THR A 8 2.88 24.65 -0.18
CA THR A 8 2.06 23.96 0.83
C THR A 8 2.73 22.68 1.34
N ILE A 9 3.35 21.91 0.44
CA ILE A 9 4.05 20.67 0.80
C ILE A 9 5.31 20.96 1.65
N TYR A 10 6.06 22.02 1.33
CA TYR A 10 7.23 22.42 2.13
C TYR A 10 6.84 22.96 3.51
N ASP A 11 5.72 23.68 3.62
CA ASP A 11 5.20 24.17 4.89
C ASP A 11 4.70 23.02 5.79
N GLU A 12 3.98 22.03 5.22
CA GLU A 12 3.59 20.81 5.93
C GLU A 12 4.81 20.03 6.44
N GLN A 13 5.84 19.85 5.61
CA GLN A 13 7.07 19.16 5.99
C GLN A 13 7.81 19.89 7.12
N ARG A 14 7.86 21.23 7.08
CA ARG A 14 8.47 22.05 8.14
C ARG A 14 7.76 21.87 9.48
N LEU A 15 6.44 21.89 9.49
CA LEU A 15 5.65 21.68 10.72
C LEU A 15 5.89 20.29 11.32
N VAL A 16 5.95 19.26 10.48
CA VAL A 16 6.26 17.89 10.92
C VAL A 16 7.70 17.81 11.45
N ALA A 17 8.66 18.47 10.78
CA ALA A 17 10.05 18.51 11.19
C ALA A 17 10.26 19.20 12.56
N GLU A 18 9.60 20.33 12.80
CA GLU A 18 9.66 21.03 14.09
C GLU A 18 9.10 20.18 15.23
N LYS A 19 7.99 19.48 15.01
CA LYS A 19 7.41 18.57 16.00
C LYS A 19 8.35 17.41 16.34
N ILE A 20 9.02 16.85 15.33
CA ILE A 20 9.98 15.77 15.55
C ILE A 20 11.19 16.26 16.36
N ARG A 21 11.72 17.45 16.05
CA ARG A 21 12.82 18.07 16.81
C ARG A 21 12.46 18.38 18.26
N SER A 22 11.20 18.72 18.53
CA SER A 22 10.71 18.99 19.89
C SER A 22 10.61 17.72 20.75
N LEU A 23 10.31 16.58 20.13
CA LEU A 23 10.04 15.32 20.84
C LEU A 23 11.24 14.37 20.91
N PHE A 24 12.24 14.54 20.03
CA PHE A 24 13.37 13.62 19.92
C PHE A 24 14.69 14.39 19.83
N ARG A 25 15.73 13.85 20.49
CA ARG A 25 17.11 14.25 20.21
C ARG A 25 17.50 13.71 18.83
N THR A 26 17.48 14.61 17.86
CA THR A 26 17.79 14.31 16.46
C THR A 26 19.26 14.58 16.18
N ARG A 27 19.93 13.68 15.45
CA ARG A 27 21.30 13.90 14.96
C ARG A 27 21.29 14.56 13.58
N ASN A 28 20.57 13.94 12.65
CA ASN A 28 20.50 14.38 11.25
C ASN A 28 19.04 14.41 10.78
N TYR A 29 18.75 15.33 9.85
CA TYR A 29 17.44 15.43 9.19
C TYR A 29 17.62 15.39 7.67
N TYR A 30 16.77 14.63 6.98
CA TYR A 30 16.76 14.52 5.53
C TYR A 30 15.35 14.78 5.01
N LEU A 31 15.22 15.75 4.10
CA LEU A 31 13.99 16.03 3.37
C LEU A 31 14.02 15.24 2.05
N ARG A 32 13.06 14.35 1.84
CA ARG A 32 12.94 13.57 0.60
C ARG A 32 11.96 14.25 -0.35
N GLU A 33 12.26 14.28 -1.64
CA GLU A 33 11.46 14.94 -2.69
C GLU A 33 9.98 14.50 -2.73
N GLN A 34 9.65 13.33 -2.19
CA GLN A 34 8.29 12.77 -2.16
C GLN A 34 7.44 13.24 -0.95
N GLY A 35 7.88 14.24 -0.19
CA GLY A 35 7.17 14.71 0.99
C GLY A 35 7.36 13.83 2.22
N ALA A 36 8.42 13.01 2.24
CA ALA A 36 8.80 12.24 3.42
C ALA A 36 9.93 12.96 4.18
N VAL A 37 9.84 12.97 5.50
CA VAL A 37 10.85 13.54 6.38
C VAL A 37 11.49 12.42 7.19
N GLU A 38 12.80 12.30 7.09
CA GLU A 38 13.59 11.24 7.72
C GLU A 38 14.52 11.84 8.77
N PHE A 39 14.49 11.27 9.98
CA PHE A 39 15.30 11.71 11.11
C PHE A 39 16.07 10.54 11.70
N GLU A 40 17.34 10.79 12.01
CA GLU A 40 18.15 9.88 12.83
C GLU A 40 18.02 10.30 14.30
N VAL A 41 17.57 9.37 15.12
CA VAL A 41 17.25 9.54 16.53
C VAL A 41 18.11 8.59 17.37
N GLU A 42 18.62 9.07 18.49
CA GLU A 42 19.36 8.23 19.45
C GLU A 42 18.42 7.26 20.19
N ASP A 43 18.89 6.03 20.45
CA ASP A 43 18.12 5.00 21.16
C ASP A 43 18.04 5.32 22.66
N ASP A 44 17.00 6.07 23.05
CA ASP A 44 16.66 6.36 24.45
C ASP A 44 15.43 5.56 24.90
N LYS A 45 15.43 5.10 26.15
CA LYS A 45 14.43 4.18 26.72
C LYS A 45 13.00 4.75 26.72
N GLY A 46 12.83 6.06 26.50
CA GLY A 46 11.54 6.77 26.37
C GLY A 46 10.95 6.84 24.96
N ASN A 47 11.63 6.33 23.93
CA ASN A 47 11.28 6.56 22.52
C ASN A 47 9.88 6.05 22.09
N LYS A 48 9.35 4.99 22.72
CA LYS A 48 8.00 4.49 22.40
C LYS A 48 6.89 5.49 22.76
N GLY A 49 7.02 6.18 23.90
CA GLY A 49 6.03 7.16 24.37
C GLY A 49 6.03 8.42 23.52
N ALA A 50 7.22 8.94 23.20
CA ALA A 50 7.40 10.08 22.32
C ALA A 50 6.87 9.79 20.90
N PHE A 51 7.09 8.56 20.40
CA PHE A 51 6.59 8.15 19.08
C PHE A 51 5.07 8.07 19.03
N LEU A 52 4.43 7.54 20.08
CA LEU A 52 2.96 7.52 20.18
C LEU A 52 2.37 8.94 20.22
N LYS A 53 3.03 9.87 20.91
CA LYS A 53 2.62 11.29 20.96
C LYS A 53 2.78 11.95 19.58
N LEU A 54 3.92 11.75 18.93
CA LEU A 54 4.17 12.21 17.57
C LEU A 54 3.09 11.68 16.61
N LEU A 55 2.80 10.38 16.65
CA LEU A 55 1.81 9.76 15.78
C LEU A 55 0.42 10.37 15.96
N LYS A 56 0.01 10.68 17.20
CA LYS A 56 -1.27 11.39 17.47
C LYS A 56 -1.31 12.78 16.86
N GLU A 57 -0.18 13.49 16.87
CA GLU A 57 -0.09 14.87 16.39
C GLU A 57 0.02 14.99 14.87
N ILE A 58 0.64 14.02 14.19
CA ILE A 58 0.81 14.02 12.72
C ILE A 58 -0.34 13.33 11.98
N LYS A 59 -1.11 12.46 12.67
CA LYS A 59 -2.29 11.79 12.12
C LYS A 59 -3.34 12.76 11.52
N PRO A 60 -3.72 13.89 12.16
CA PRO A 60 -4.66 14.84 11.57
C PRO A 60 -4.10 15.57 10.34
N LEU A 61 -2.77 15.63 10.18
CA LEU A 61 -2.11 16.20 8.99
C LEU A 61 -2.08 15.21 7.81
N GLY A 62 -2.59 13.98 7.98
CA GLY A 62 -2.56 12.95 6.95
C GLY A 62 -1.19 12.30 6.77
N TYR A 63 -0.29 12.44 7.75
CA TYR A 63 1.02 11.80 7.76
C TYR A 63 1.00 10.56 8.66
N LEU A 64 1.81 9.57 8.30
CA LEU A 64 2.15 8.42 9.12
C LEU A 64 3.64 8.50 9.43
N ALA A 65 4.04 8.00 10.59
CA ALA A 65 5.45 7.82 10.91
C ALA A 65 5.75 6.34 11.11
N ALA A 66 6.94 5.92 10.69
CA ALA A 66 7.52 4.62 10.97
C ALA A 66 8.86 4.81 11.68
N LEU A 67 9.04 4.12 12.80
CA LEU A 67 10.32 4.07 13.50
C LEU A 67 10.99 2.74 13.15
N ARG A 68 12.17 2.79 12.52
CA ARG A 68 12.96 1.63 12.11
C ARG A 68 14.30 1.66 12.84
N ARG A 69 14.74 0.52 13.38
CA ARG A 69 16.10 0.39 13.92
C ARG A 69 17.07 0.13 12.77
N SER A 70 18.10 0.96 12.64
CA SER A 70 19.16 0.81 11.65
C SER A 70 20.49 0.77 12.38
N GLY A 71 20.96 -0.44 12.70
CA GLY A 71 22.19 -0.65 13.49
C GLY A 71 22.13 0.02 14.87
N ASP A 72 23.00 1.01 15.07
CA ASP A 72 23.21 1.72 16.34
C ASP A 72 22.25 2.90 16.57
N TYR A 73 21.40 3.24 15.61
CA TYR A 73 20.46 4.36 15.71
C TYR A 73 19.04 3.99 15.25
N LEU A 74 18.09 4.84 15.61
CA LEU A 74 16.70 4.74 15.18
C LEU A 74 16.45 5.73 14.05
N THR A 75 15.92 5.24 12.94
CA THR A 75 15.47 6.05 11.81
C THR A 75 13.96 6.25 11.93
N LEU A 76 13.54 7.51 12.06
CA LEU A 76 12.14 7.92 12.06
C LEU A 76 11.77 8.48 10.68
N ILE A 77 10.88 7.81 9.97
CA ILE A 77 10.43 8.22 8.64
C ILE A 77 8.97 8.64 8.74
N ALA A 78 8.69 9.93 8.59
CA ALA A 78 7.34 10.46 8.43
C ALA A 78 7.01 10.56 6.93
N PHE A 79 5.95 9.89 6.48
CA PHE A 79 5.50 9.90 5.09
C PHE A 79 4.01 10.21 5.00
N LYS A 80 3.60 10.88 3.92
CA LYS A 80 2.19 11.18 3.67
C LYS A 80 1.44 9.86 3.47
N ARG A 81 0.28 9.71 4.13
CA ARG A 81 -0.53 8.49 4.04
C ARG A 81 -0.84 8.23 2.57
N PRO A 82 -0.41 7.09 2.00
CA PRO A 82 -0.76 6.77 0.63
C PRO A 82 -2.28 6.68 0.57
N ILE A 83 -2.88 7.47 -0.31
CA ILE A 83 -4.32 7.39 -0.58
C ILE A 83 -4.53 6.09 -1.34
N MET A 84 -4.63 4.98 -0.61
CA MET A 84 -5.14 3.74 -1.15
C MET A 84 -6.60 4.00 -1.50
N LYS A 85 -6.87 4.41 -2.75
CA LYS A 85 -8.23 4.33 -3.29
C LYS A 85 -8.65 2.87 -3.15
N PRO A 86 -9.71 2.56 -2.39
CA PRO A 86 -10.23 1.21 -2.41
C PRO A 86 -10.60 0.91 -3.86
N ARG A 87 -9.87 -0.02 -4.50
CA ARG A 87 -10.29 -0.57 -5.79
C ARG A 87 -11.67 -1.16 -5.52
N GLY A 88 -12.69 -0.58 -6.14
CA GLY A 88 -14.07 -0.91 -5.82
C GLY A 88 -14.32 -2.39 -6.09
N LEU A 89 -14.99 -3.07 -5.14
CA LEU A 89 -15.42 -4.47 -5.26
C LEU A 89 -16.07 -4.78 -6.63
N ARG A 90 -16.77 -3.79 -7.19
CA ARG A 90 -17.38 -3.84 -8.53
C ARG A 90 -16.38 -4.15 -9.64
N LEU A 91 -15.21 -3.51 -9.63
CA LEU A 91 -14.20 -3.73 -10.68
C LEU A 91 -13.64 -5.16 -10.60
N ASN A 92 -13.37 -5.64 -9.39
CA ASN A 92 -12.88 -7.01 -9.19
C ASN A 92 -13.92 -8.04 -9.63
N LEU A 93 -15.21 -7.80 -9.35
CA LEU A 93 -16.29 -8.68 -9.79
C LEU A 93 -16.47 -8.68 -11.31
N ILE A 94 -16.39 -7.51 -11.96
CA ILE A 94 -16.45 -7.39 -13.42
C ILE A 94 -15.30 -8.17 -14.05
N LEU A 95 -14.07 -8.01 -13.53
CA LEU A 95 -12.91 -8.72 -14.03
C LEU A 95 -13.04 -10.23 -13.83
N LEU A 96 -13.54 -10.68 -12.67
CA LEU A 96 -13.78 -12.10 -12.41
C LEU A 96 -14.80 -12.70 -13.40
N LEU A 97 -15.90 -12.00 -13.65
CA LEU A 97 -16.92 -12.43 -14.61
C LEU A 97 -16.38 -12.43 -16.04
N ALA A 98 -15.58 -11.44 -16.41
CA ALA A 98 -14.92 -11.39 -17.72
C ALA A 98 -13.99 -12.60 -17.90
N THR A 99 -13.14 -12.90 -16.91
CA THR A 99 -12.26 -14.08 -16.94
C THR A 99 -13.07 -15.37 -17.03
N LEU A 100 -14.07 -15.55 -16.17
CA LEU A 100 -14.92 -16.74 -16.18
C LEU A 100 -15.61 -16.95 -17.52
N GLY A 101 -16.12 -15.86 -18.12
CA GLY A 101 -16.72 -15.88 -19.46
C GLY A 101 -15.72 -16.29 -20.54
N THR A 102 -14.53 -15.68 -20.57
CA THR A 102 -13.50 -16.00 -21.57
C THR A 102 -13.02 -17.45 -21.50
N VAL A 103 -12.77 -17.97 -20.28
CA VAL A 103 -12.33 -19.36 -20.08
C VAL A 103 -13.45 -20.34 -20.45
N THR A 104 -14.71 -20.00 -20.17
CA THR A 104 -15.86 -20.83 -20.56
C THR A 104 -16.03 -20.89 -22.07
N VAL A 105 -15.85 -19.77 -22.78
CA VAL A 105 -15.90 -19.72 -24.24
C VAL A 105 -14.76 -20.54 -24.86
N ASP A 106 -13.54 -20.41 -24.34
CA ASP A 106 -12.40 -21.23 -24.77
C ASP A 106 -12.65 -22.73 -24.52
N GLY A 107 -13.19 -23.06 -23.35
CA GLY A 107 -13.62 -24.41 -23.00
C GLY A 107 -14.69 -24.97 -23.95
N PHE A 108 -15.64 -24.14 -24.39
CA PHE A 108 -16.64 -24.53 -25.39
C PHE A 108 -16.00 -24.91 -26.72
N PHE A 109 -15.07 -24.10 -27.25
CA PHE A 109 -14.38 -24.42 -28.50
C PHE A 109 -13.57 -25.72 -28.40
N LYS A 110 -12.92 -25.96 -27.25
CA LYS A 110 -12.15 -27.20 -27.02
C LYS A 110 -13.06 -28.42 -26.90
N ALA A 111 -14.16 -28.30 -26.16
CA ALA A 111 -15.07 -29.42 -25.89
C ALA A 111 -15.98 -29.78 -27.07
N SER A 112 -16.24 -28.84 -28.00
CA SER A 112 -17.10 -29.07 -29.18
C SER A 112 -16.59 -30.17 -30.12
N GLY A 113 -15.31 -30.53 -30.06
CA GLY A 113 -14.72 -31.60 -30.87
C GLY A 113 -14.75 -32.99 -30.24
N TYR A 114 -15.24 -33.13 -29.00
CA TYR A 114 -15.20 -34.39 -28.25
C TYR A 114 -16.59 -35.00 -28.06
N PRO A 115 -16.74 -36.33 -28.23
CA PRO A 115 -18.00 -37.01 -27.92
C PRO A 115 -18.23 -37.05 -26.40
N GLY A 116 -19.41 -36.63 -25.94
CA GLY A 116 -19.80 -36.68 -24.54
C GLY A 116 -20.72 -35.54 -24.10
N ASN A 117 -20.85 -35.35 -22.78
CA ASN A 117 -21.65 -34.26 -22.22
C ASN A 117 -20.86 -32.94 -22.27
N LEU A 118 -21.18 -32.12 -23.26
CA LEU A 118 -20.53 -30.84 -23.53
C LEU A 118 -20.52 -29.89 -22.33
N LEU A 119 -21.65 -29.75 -21.62
CA LEU A 119 -21.76 -28.85 -20.47
C LEU A 119 -20.86 -29.30 -19.32
N LEU A 120 -20.80 -30.61 -19.08
CA LEU A 120 -19.97 -31.20 -18.02
C LEU A 120 -18.48 -30.99 -18.33
N MET A 121 -18.08 -31.21 -19.58
CA MET A 121 -16.70 -30.99 -20.02
C MET A 121 -16.26 -29.52 -19.89
N ILE A 122 -17.09 -28.58 -20.33
CA ILE A 122 -16.82 -27.14 -20.17
C ILE A 122 -16.72 -26.77 -18.69
N GLY A 123 -17.66 -27.26 -17.87
CA GLY A 123 -17.69 -27.00 -16.44
C GLY A 123 -16.42 -27.48 -15.73
N LEU A 124 -15.99 -28.72 -16.00
CA LEU A 124 -14.76 -29.29 -15.45
C LEU A 124 -13.51 -28.53 -15.91
N TYR A 125 -13.45 -28.15 -17.19
CA TYR A 125 -12.34 -27.38 -17.74
C TYR A 125 -12.20 -26.01 -17.06
N THR A 126 -13.29 -25.24 -17.03
CA THR A 126 -13.30 -23.90 -16.43
C THR A 126 -13.00 -23.96 -14.93
N LEU A 127 -13.62 -24.88 -14.19
CA LEU A 127 -13.35 -25.05 -12.76
C LEU A 127 -11.91 -25.49 -12.49
N GLY A 128 -11.37 -26.39 -13.30
CA GLY A 128 -9.99 -26.85 -13.17
C GLY A 128 -8.99 -25.70 -13.34
N ILE A 129 -9.11 -24.91 -14.40
CA ILE A 129 -8.20 -23.78 -14.66
C ILE A 129 -8.35 -22.68 -13.60
N MET A 130 -9.60 -22.27 -13.31
CA MET A 130 -9.85 -21.23 -12.31
C MET A 130 -9.38 -21.66 -10.92
N GLY A 131 -9.52 -22.94 -10.59
CA GLY A 131 -9.04 -23.51 -9.33
C GLY A 131 -7.53 -23.54 -9.22
N ILE A 132 -6.82 -24.01 -10.26
CA ILE A 132 -5.35 -24.06 -10.27
C ILE A 132 -4.76 -22.66 -10.13
N ILE A 133 -5.23 -21.70 -10.94
CA ILE A 133 -4.73 -20.31 -10.89
C ILE A 133 -5.09 -19.67 -9.55
N GLY A 134 -6.34 -19.85 -9.09
CA GLY A 134 -6.79 -19.27 -7.83
C GLY A 134 -6.00 -19.76 -6.61
N VAL A 135 -5.67 -21.05 -6.57
CA VAL A 135 -4.85 -21.63 -5.49
C VAL A 135 -3.38 -21.23 -5.62
N HIS A 136 -2.86 -21.07 -6.85
CA HIS A 136 -1.48 -20.67 -7.07
C HIS A 136 -1.15 -19.26 -6.58
N GLU A 137 -2.14 -18.37 -6.60
CA GLU A 137 -2.01 -16.96 -6.21
C GLU A 137 -2.33 -16.70 -4.72
N MET A 138 -2.74 -17.74 -3.95
CA MET A 138 -2.99 -17.67 -2.49
C MET A 138 -1.75 -17.97 -1.67
#